data_AF-A0A7S3RCA2-F1
#
_entry.id   AF-A0A7S3RCA2-F1
#
_cell.length_a   1.000
_cell.length_b   1.000
_cell.length_c   1.000
_cell.angle_alpha   90.00
_cell.angle_beta   90.00
_cell.angle_gamma   90.00
#
_symmetry.space_group_name_H-M   'P 1'
#
loop_
_entity.id
_entity.type
_entity.pdbx_description
1 polymer ?
#
loop_
_entity_poly.entity_id
_entity_poly.type
_entity_poly.pdbx_seq_one_letter_code
_entity_poly.pdbx_strand_id
1 'polypeptide(L)'
;FLLERPAADEEPDVPPLLKLADFGIATCIRPTHVSSSVPPICSQSQASSHSAWPSFAELEESSKGSLPYMAPEMFRAQPPPHVLGAADLWSAGVTIYVMLSNCFPFGEDISRICSGRPPDFSGGAWADV
;
A
#
# COMPACT_ATOMS: atom_id res chain seq x y z
N PHE A 1 34.01 1.53 47.22
CA PHE A 1 33.56 2.20 45.97
C PHE A 1 33.30 1.16 44.89
N LEU A 2 32.36 0.25 45.13
CA LEU A 2 31.72 -0.52 44.07
C LEU A 2 30.30 0.04 44.01
N LEU A 3 30.02 0.86 42.99
CA LEU A 3 28.65 1.26 42.67
C LEU A 3 27.98 0.03 42.04
N GLU A 4 27.07 -0.59 42.79
CA GLU A 4 26.09 -1.51 42.23
C GLU A 4 25.29 -0.74 41.16
N ARG A 5 25.20 -1.31 39.95
CA ARG A 5 24.29 -0.78 38.93
C ARG A 5 22.86 -0.98 39.43
N PRO A 6 21.98 0.04 39.36
CA PRO A 6 20.57 -0.18 39.63
C PRO A 6 20.03 -1.21 38.64
N ALA A 7 19.16 -2.09 39.14
CA ALA A 7 18.43 -3.06 38.33
C ALA A 7 17.81 -2.33 37.14
N ALA A 8 18.08 -2.83 35.92
CA ALA A 8 17.41 -2.36 34.74
C ALA A 8 15.91 -2.55 34.97
N ASP A 9 15.16 -1.44 34.92
CA ASP A 9 13.72 -1.45 34.88
C ASP A 9 13.27 -2.43 33.78
N GLU A 10 12.47 -3.43 34.16
CA GLU A 10 11.78 -4.31 33.24
C GLU A 10 10.76 -3.45 32.46
N GLU A 11 11.18 -2.91 31.32
CA GLU A 11 10.24 -2.40 30.31
C GLU A 11 9.27 -3.55 29.98
N PRO A 12 7.94 -3.33 30.03
CA PRO A 12 6.98 -4.37 29.69
C PRO A 12 7.33 -4.94 28.31
N ASP A 13 7.16 -6.25 28.15
CA ASP A 13 7.45 -6.97 26.90
C ASP A 13 6.44 -6.50 25.82
N VAL A 14 6.69 -5.32 25.24
CA VAL A 14 5.81 -4.71 24.25
C VAL A 14 6.03 -5.47 22.94
N PRO A 15 4.99 -6.08 22.36
CA PRO A 15 5.14 -6.79 21.10
C PRO A 15 5.66 -5.83 20.02
N PRO A 16 6.51 -6.30 19.10
CA PRO A 16 7.09 -5.47 18.07
C PRO A 16 5.98 -4.83 17.22
N LEU A 17 6.01 -3.50 17.12
CA LEU A 17 5.05 -2.72 16.36
C LEU A 17 5.45 -2.67 14.88
N LEU A 18 4.65 -3.30 14.01
CA LEU A 18 4.77 -3.14 12.56
C LEU A 18 4.41 -1.71 12.15
N LYS A 19 5.31 -1.05 11.40
CA LYS A 19 5.10 0.30 10.88
C LYS A 19 5.13 0.27 9.36
N LEU A 20 4.23 1.03 8.73
CA LEU A 20 4.25 1.25 7.28
C LEU A 20 5.19 2.41 6.96
N ALA A 21 5.95 2.29 5.87
CA ALA A 21 6.88 3.30 5.37
C ALA A 21 6.74 3.43 3.85
N ASP A 22 7.48 4.38 3.27
CA ASP A 22 7.54 4.67 1.83
C ASP A 22 6.20 5.15 1.22
N PHE A 23 5.83 6.39 1.56
CA PHE A 23 4.64 7.06 1.02
C PHE A 23 4.89 7.74 -0.34
N GLY A 24 5.98 7.40 -1.06
CA GLY A 24 6.39 8.06 -2.30
C GLY A 24 5.38 7.94 -3.45
N ILE A 25 4.50 6.94 -3.38
CA ILE A 25 3.42 6.68 -4.36
C ILE A 25 2.01 6.86 -3.77
N ALA A 26 1.90 7.35 -2.52
CA ALA A 26 0.60 7.49 -1.88
C ALA A 26 -0.25 8.57 -2.57
N THR A 27 -1.53 8.29 -2.77
CA THR A 27 -2.51 9.23 -3.35
C THR A 27 -3.67 9.46 -2.41
N CYS A 28 -4.28 10.65 -2.46
CA CYS A 28 -5.44 10.95 -1.65
C CYS A 28 -6.72 10.42 -2.32
N ILE A 29 -7.60 9.73 -1.61
CA ILE A 29 -8.88 9.27 -2.18
C ILE A 29 -9.91 10.43 -2.28
N ARG A 30 -9.77 11.46 -1.45
CA ARG A 30 -10.71 12.59 -1.38
C ARG A 30 -9.98 13.93 -1.41
N PRO A 31 -10.29 14.83 -2.36
CA PRO A 31 -9.76 16.18 -2.31
C PRO A 31 -10.16 16.86 -1.00
N THR A 32 -9.19 17.38 -0.26
CA THR A 32 -9.46 18.19 0.92
C THR A 32 -9.90 19.58 0.47
N HIS A 33 -11.15 19.95 0.73
CA HIS A 33 -11.62 21.31 0.49
C HIS A 33 -11.07 22.23 1.59
N VAL A 34 -9.86 22.75 1.39
CA VAL A 34 -9.30 23.77 2.28
C VAL A 34 -10.07 25.07 2.08
N SER A 35 -10.93 25.41 3.03
CA SER A 35 -11.54 26.74 3.16
C SER A 35 -10.41 27.76 3.38
N SER A 36 -10.12 28.56 2.37
CA SER A 36 -9.05 29.56 2.35
C SER A 36 -9.27 30.68 3.36
N SER A 37 -8.45 30.76 4.41
CA SER A 37 -8.20 32.02 5.13
C SER A 37 -6.73 32.25 5.51
N VAL A 38 -5.78 31.56 4.87
CA VAL A 38 -4.34 31.80 5.09
C VAL A 38 -3.63 31.84 3.73
N PRO A 39 -2.78 32.86 3.45
CA PRO A 39 -2.03 32.92 2.20
C PRO A 39 -0.91 31.85 2.17
N PRO A 40 -0.63 31.24 1.01
CA PRO A 40 0.32 30.14 0.91
C PRO A 40 1.78 30.64 0.92
N ILE A 41 2.58 30.13 1.86
CA ILE A 41 4.05 30.08 1.73
C ILE A 41 4.38 28.77 1.03
N CYS A 42 4.26 28.74 -0.29
CA CYS A 42 4.97 27.87 -1.22
C CYS A 42 4.31 28.09 -2.58
N SER A 43 5.12 28.40 -3.59
CA SER A 43 4.69 28.72 -4.94
C SER A 43 3.79 27.61 -5.51
N GLN A 44 2.48 27.88 -5.54
CA GLN A 44 1.52 27.06 -6.26
C GLN A 44 1.82 27.18 -7.75
N SER A 45 2.33 26.12 -8.37
CA SER A 45 2.10 25.92 -9.80
C SER A 45 0.60 25.75 -9.97
N GLN A 46 -0.02 26.69 -10.67
CA GLN A 46 -1.44 26.84 -10.94
C GLN A 46 -2.19 25.50 -11.01
N ALA A 47 -3.08 25.28 -10.04
CA ALA A 47 -4.15 24.31 -10.14
C ALA A 47 -5.16 24.84 -11.19
N SER A 48 -4.93 24.49 -12.45
CA SER A 48 -5.94 24.65 -13.48
C SER A 48 -7.08 23.67 -13.19
N SER A 49 -8.29 24.21 -13.26
CA SER A 49 -9.57 23.53 -13.06
C SER A 49 -9.79 22.40 -14.06
N HIS A 50 -9.17 21.25 -13.84
CA HIS A 50 -9.60 19.96 -14.34
C HIS A 50 -9.39 18.96 -13.20
N SER A 51 -10.49 18.39 -12.71
CA SER A 51 -10.54 17.25 -11.81
C SER A 51 -10.05 15.97 -12.50
N ALA A 52 -8.94 16.05 -13.22
CA ALA A 52 -8.30 14.92 -13.86
C ALA A 52 -7.23 14.45 -12.88
N TRP A 53 -7.58 13.44 -12.08
CA TRP A 53 -6.57 12.53 -11.58
C TRP A 53 -5.70 12.13 -12.78
N PRO A 54 -4.36 12.23 -12.70
CA PRO A 54 -3.53 11.75 -13.79
C PRO A 54 -3.98 10.32 -14.09
N SER A 55 -4.32 10.07 -15.35
CA SER A 55 -4.65 8.73 -15.81
C SER A 55 -3.49 7.85 -15.37
N PHE A 56 -3.76 6.76 -14.65
CA PHE A 56 -2.69 5.86 -14.25
C PHE A 56 -1.92 5.38 -15.49
N ALA A 57 -2.54 5.42 -16.68
CA ALA A 57 -1.90 5.17 -17.97
C ALA A 57 -0.77 6.17 -18.36
N GLU A 58 -0.77 7.41 -17.86
CA GLU A 58 0.18 8.48 -18.25
C GLU A 58 1.37 8.65 -17.28
N LEU A 59 1.32 8.02 -16.11
CA LEU A 59 2.50 7.90 -15.25
C LEU A 59 3.42 6.83 -15.86
N GLU A 60 4.68 7.21 -16.09
CA GLU A 60 5.73 6.32 -16.59
C GLU A 60 5.67 4.96 -15.88
N GLU A 61 6.00 3.88 -16.60
CA GLU A 61 5.95 2.49 -16.11
C GLU A 61 6.64 2.29 -14.73
N SER A 62 7.54 3.19 -14.36
CA SER A 62 8.24 3.25 -13.07
C SER A 62 7.36 3.66 -11.86
N SER A 63 6.18 4.28 -12.07
CA SER A 63 5.32 4.85 -11.00
C SER A 63 4.04 4.07 -10.70
N LYS A 64 3.90 2.83 -11.17
CA LYS A 64 2.65 2.03 -11.05
C LYS A 64 2.61 1.06 -9.85
N GLY A 65 3.55 1.15 -8.92
CA GLY A 65 3.67 0.20 -7.82
C GLY A 65 4.26 -1.15 -8.26
N SER A 66 4.16 -2.17 -7.41
CA SER A 66 4.76 -3.48 -7.66
C SER A 66 3.73 -4.48 -8.20
N LEU A 67 3.94 -4.97 -9.42
CA LEU A 67 3.02 -5.84 -10.16
C LEU A 67 2.39 -7.00 -9.35
N PRO A 68 3.14 -7.82 -8.58
CA PRO A 68 2.54 -8.94 -7.84
C PRO A 68 1.56 -8.50 -6.74
N TYR A 69 1.62 -7.25 -6.29
CA TYR A 69 0.74 -6.67 -5.27
C TYR A 69 -0.40 -5.85 -5.87
N MET A 70 -0.42 -5.66 -7.19
CA MET A 70 -1.37 -4.76 -7.85
C MET A 70 -2.74 -5.43 -8.00
N ALA A 71 -3.80 -4.69 -7.64
CA ALA A 71 -5.18 -5.16 -7.73
C ALA A 71 -5.68 -5.24 -9.19
N PRO A 72 -6.61 -6.17 -9.53
CA PRO A 72 -7.08 -6.35 -10.90
C PRO A 72 -7.74 -5.09 -11.50
N GLU A 73 -8.37 -4.24 -10.68
CA GLU A 73 -8.96 -2.97 -11.11
C GLU A 73 -7.92 -1.93 -11.52
N MET A 74 -6.67 -2.05 -11.07
CA MET A 74 -5.59 -1.11 -11.38
C MET A 74 -5.02 -1.28 -12.78
N PHE A 75 -5.34 -2.38 -13.47
CA PHE A 75 -5.01 -2.59 -14.88
C PHE A 75 -5.98 -1.88 -15.84
N ARG A 76 -7.02 -1.21 -15.32
CA ARG A 76 -7.91 -0.37 -16.13
C ARG A 76 -7.25 1.00 -16.36
N ALA A 77 -7.50 1.60 -17.52
CA ALA A 77 -6.88 2.88 -17.89
C ALA A 77 -7.14 4.01 -16.86
N GLN A 78 -8.34 4.04 -16.27
CA GLN A 78 -8.73 5.03 -15.26
C GLN A 78 -9.61 4.37 -14.18
N PRO A 79 -9.02 3.83 -13.11
CA PRO A 79 -9.79 3.29 -11.99
C PRO A 79 -10.51 4.44 -11.27
N PRO A 80 -11.82 4.30 -10.96
CA PRO A 80 -12.53 5.31 -10.19
C PRO A 80 -11.91 5.54 -8.80
N PRO A 81 -11.92 6.75 -8.23
CA PRO A 81 -11.33 7.00 -6.91
C PRO A 81 -11.88 6.12 -5.78
N HIS A 82 -13.14 5.70 -5.89
CA HIS A 82 -13.78 4.85 -4.88
C HIS A 82 -13.24 3.40 -4.84
N VAL A 83 -12.54 2.92 -5.88
CA VAL A 83 -11.95 1.57 -5.88
C VAL A 83 -10.55 1.54 -5.28
N LEU A 84 -9.88 2.69 -5.10
CA LEU A 84 -8.51 2.75 -4.61
C LEU A 84 -8.35 2.16 -3.20
N GLY A 85 -9.34 2.39 -2.32
CA GLY A 85 -9.32 1.76 -0.99
C GLY A 85 -9.48 0.24 -1.02
N ALA A 86 -10.15 -0.32 -2.03
CA ALA A 86 -10.23 -1.77 -2.23
C ALA A 86 -8.91 -2.31 -2.82
N ALA A 87 -8.22 -1.53 -3.65
CA ALA A 87 -6.91 -1.88 -4.18
C ALA A 87 -5.84 -1.98 -3.07
N ASP A 88 -5.88 -1.11 -2.06
CA ASP A 88 -5.01 -1.22 -0.87
C ASP A 88 -5.29 -2.48 -0.05
N LEU A 89 -6.57 -2.89 0.04
CA LEU A 89 -6.93 -4.12 0.74
C LEU A 89 -6.45 -5.37 0.00
N TRP A 90 -6.48 -5.33 -1.34
CA TRP A 90 -5.89 -6.37 -2.18
C TRP A 90 -4.39 -6.51 -1.92
N SER A 91 -3.64 -5.41 -1.97
CA SER A 91 -2.19 -5.42 -1.77
C SER A 91 -1.80 -5.86 -0.35
N ALA A 92 -2.58 -5.47 0.66
CA ALA A 92 -2.43 -5.97 2.02
C ALA A 92 -2.65 -7.50 2.12
N GLY A 93 -3.68 -8.03 1.46
CA GLY A 93 -3.95 -9.47 1.39
C GLY A 93 -2.81 -10.26 0.74
N VAL A 94 -2.28 -9.77 -0.39
CA VAL A 94 -1.09 -10.35 -1.04
C VAL A 94 0.11 -10.30 -0.10
N THR A 95 0.34 -9.18 0.60
CA THR A 95 1.45 -9.03 1.55
C THR A 95 1.37 -10.06 2.67
N ILE A 96 0.19 -10.26 3.25
CA ILE A 96 -0.04 -11.29 4.29
C ILE A 96 0.23 -12.69 3.72
N TYR A 97 -0.27 -13.00 2.52
CA TYR A 97 0.00 -14.28 1.87
C TYR A 97 1.51 -14.52 1.69
N VAL A 98 2.24 -13.51 1.24
CA VAL A 98 3.70 -13.59 1.05
C VAL A 98 4.42 -13.75 2.39
N MET A 99 4.01 -13.05 3.45
CA MET A 99 4.59 -13.19 4.77
C MET A 99 4.42 -14.62 5.34
N LEU A 100 3.28 -15.27 5.06
CA LEU A 100 2.98 -16.61 5.57
C LEU A 100 3.61 -17.73 4.75
N SER A 101 3.67 -17.58 3.42
CA SER A 101 4.07 -18.65 2.50
C SER A 101 5.41 -18.44 1.81
N ASN A 102 5.98 -17.23 1.90
CA ASN A 102 7.13 -16.78 1.14
C ASN A 102 6.97 -16.94 -0.39
N CYS A 103 5.72 -16.92 -0.88
CA CYS A 103 5.35 -17.09 -2.29
C CYS A 103 4.30 -16.03 -2.70
N PHE A 104 4.23 -15.70 -3.99
CA PHE A 104 3.17 -14.84 -4.52
C PHE A 104 1.92 -15.65 -4.90
N PRO A 105 0.70 -15.22 -4.49
CA PRO A 105 -0.53 -15.98 -4.74
C PRO A 105 -0.89 -16.08 -6.22
N PHE A 106 -0.55 -15.07 -7.01
CA PHE A 106 -0.85 -14.99 -8.45
C PHE A 106 0.40 -14.90 -9.34
N GLY A 107 1.60 -14.88 -8.74
CA GLY A 107 2.85 -14.59 -9.44
C GLY A 107 2.89 -13.17 -10.01
N GLU A 108 3.60 -13.01 -11.12
CA GLU A 108 3.74 -11.74 -11.85
C GLU A 108 2.88 -11.71 -13.13
N ASP A 109 1.89 -12.60 -13.22
CA ASP A 109 1.05 -12.75 -14.40
C ASP A 109 -0.28 -12.02 -14.24
N ILE A 110 -0.47 -10.96 -15.04
CA ILE A 110 -1.70 -10.14 -15.08
C ILE A 110 -2.93 -11.02 -15.35
N SER A 111 -2.80 -12.06 -16.18
CA SER A 111 -3.92 -12.95 -16.49
C SER A 111 -4.37 -13.74 -15.26
N ARG A 112 -3.45 -14.11 -14.37
CA ARG A 112 -3.76 -14.79 -13.11
C ARG A 112 -4.36 -13.82 -12.10
N ILE A 113 -3.79 -12.63 -11.96
CA ILE A 113 -4.32 -11.57 -11.09
C ILE A 113 -5.78 -11.22 -11.46
N CYS A 114 -6.06 -11.09 -12.76
CA CYS A 114 -7.39 -10.75 -13.27
C CYS A 114 -8.32 -11.97 -13.44
N SER A 115 -7.88 -13.18 -13.12
CA SER A 115 -8.66 -14.41 -13.39
C SER A 115 -9.87 -14.59 -12.46
N GLY A 116 -9.89 -13.91 -11.32
CA GLY A 116 -10.89 -14.12 -10.26
C GLY A 116 -10.79 -15.48 -9.56
N ARG A 117 -9.76 -16.28 -9.86
CA ARG A 117 -9.49 -17.52 -9.13
C ARG A 117 -8.93 -17.19 -7.75
N PRO A 118 -9.31 -17.93 -6.69
CA PRO A 118 -8.71 -17.75 -5.38
C PRO A 118 -7.23 -18.19 -5.37
N PRO A 119 -6.43 -17.70 -4.42
CA PRO A 119 -5.09 -18.23 -4.16
C PRO A 119 -5.13 -19.73 -3.83
N ASP A 120 -4.04 -20.42 -4.15
CA ASP A 120 -3.89 -21.84 -3.84
C ASP A 120 -3.35 -22.03 -2.41
N PHE A 121 -4.19 -22.56 -1.53
CA PHE A 121 -3.85 -22.89 -0.14
C PHE A 121 -3.52 -24.37 0.06
N SER A 122 -3.43 -25.17 -1.00
CA SER A 122 -3.18 -26.62 -0.89
C SER A 122 -1.69 -26.99 -0.75
N GLY A 123 -0.79 -26.02 -0.92
CA GLY A 123 0.65 -26.23 -0.82
C GLY A 123 1.14 -26.51 0.60
N GLY A 124 2.31 -27.16 0.72
CA GLY A 124 2.89 -27.52 2.02
C GLY A 124 3.17 -26.34 2.96
N ALA A 125 3.29 -25.11 2.43
CA ALA A 125 3.40 -23.89 3.22
C ALA A 125 2.16 -23.60 4.10
N TRP A 126 1.02 -24.22 3.79
CA TRP A 126 -0.25 -24.05 4.49
C TRP A 126 -0.63 -25.23 5.38
N ALA A 127 0.21 -26.27 5.45
CA ALA A 127 -0.12 -27.48 6.21
C ALA A 127 -0.26 -27.23 7.71
N ASP A 128 0.44 -26.21 8.24
CA ASP A 128 0.55 -25.90 9.66
C ASP A 128 0.07 -24.47 10.01
N VAL A 129 -0.58 -23.78 9.07
CA VAL A 129 -1.14 -22.41 9.24
C VAL A 129 -2.62 -22.48 9.62
#